data_AF-A0A227IPL2-F1
#
_entry.id   AF-A0A227IPL2-F1
#
_cell.length_a   1.000
_cell.length_b   1.000
_cell.length_c   1.000
_cell.angle_alpha   90.00
_cell.angle_beta   90.00
_cell.angle_gamma   90.00
#
_symmetry.space_group_name_H-M   'P 1'
#
loop_
_entity.id
_entity.type
_entity.pdbx_description
1 polymer ?
#
loop_
_entity_poly.entity_id
_entity_poly.type
_entity_poly.pdbx_seq_one_letter_code
_entity_poly.pdbx_strand_id
1 'polypeptide(L)'
;PRFIVALWGVESNFGKFTGNFRVIDALSTMAFEGRREEFFRKETMAALQILDQGHIELDNFKGSWAGAMGQCQFMPSSFLR
;
A
#
# COMPACT_ATOMS: atom_id res chain seq x y z
N PRO A 1 -18.48 -11.82 -9.97
CA PRO A 1 -18.08 -12.16 -8.58
C PRO A 1 -16.80 -12.98 -8.46
N ARG A 2 -16.66 -14.12 -9.18
CA ARG A 2 -15.55 -15.07 -9.00
C ARG A 2 -14.14 -14.46 -9.07
N PHE A 3 -13.90 -13.52 -9.99
CA PHE A 3 -12.57 -12.91 -10.16
C PHE A 3 -12.20 -11.96 -9.02
N ILE A 4 -13.17 -11.19 -8.53
CA ILE A 4 -12.97 -10.26 -7.41
C ILE A 4 -12.67 -11.06 -6.14
N VAL A 5 -13.44 -12.12 -5.88
CA VAL A 5 -13.25 -12.98 -4.70
C VAL A 5 -11.93 -13.76 -4.80
N ALA A 6 -11.57 -14.25 -5.98
CA ALA A 6 -10.29 -14.92 -6.20
C ALA A 6 -9.10 -13.97 -5.94
N LEU A 7 -9.15 -12.74 -6.46
CA LEU A 7 -8.12 -11.72 -6.21
C LEU A 7 -8.02 -11.40 -4.72
N TRP A 8 -9.15 -11.17 -4.05
CA TRP A 8 -9.17 -10.90 -2.61
C TRP A 8 -8.58 -12.05 -1.76
N GLY A 9 -8.88 -13.30 -2.16
CA GLY A 9 -8.30 -14.49 -1.53
C GLY A 9 -6.79 -14.60 -1.73
N VAL A 10 -6.31 -14.35 -2.95
CA VAL A 10 -4.88 -14.42 -3.29
C VAL A 10 -4.09 -13.30 -2.61
N GLU A 11 -4.60 -12.08 -2.60
CA GLU A 11 -3.86 -10.91 -2.12
C GLU A 11 -3.79 -10.81 -0.60
N SER A 12 -4.84 -11.21 0.12
CA SER A 12 -4.88 -11.01 1.58
C SER A 12 -5.52 -12.13 2.38
N ASN A 13 -5.77 -13.29 1.76
CA ASN A 13 -6.54 -14.39 2.38
C ASN A 13 -7.85 -13.87 2.97
N PHE A 14 -8.59 -13.11 2.16
CA PHE A 14 -9.84 -12.47 2.54
C PHE A 14 -9.69 -11.49 3.71
N GLY A 15 -8.61 -10.69 3.71
CA GLY A 15 -8.32 -9.69 4.72
C GLY A 15 -7.64 -10.20 5.99
N LYS A 16 -7.34 -11.50 6.12
CA LYS A 16 -6.61 -12.05 7.27
C LYS A 16 -5.13 -11.63 7.30
N PHE A 17 -4.55 -11.37 6.12
CA PHE A 17 -3.16 -10.98 5.96
C PHE A 17 -3.04 -9.78 5.03
N THR A 18 -3.08 -8.57 5.57
CA THR A 18 -2.93 -7.32 4.80
C THR A 18 -1.53 -6.73 4.85
N GLY A 19 -0.63 -7.39 5.59
CA GLY A 19 0.69 -6.88 5.94
C GLY A 19 0.69 -6.04 7.22
N ASN A 20 1.86 -5.95 7.85
CA ASN A 20 2.06 -5.30 9.16
C ASN A 20 3.10 -4.17 9.13
N PHE A 21 3.62 -3.82 7.96
CA PHE A 21 4.55 -2.70 7.81
C PHE A 21 3.76 -1.40 7.73
N ARG A 22 4.25 -0.33 8.37
CA ARG A 22 3.74 1.02 8.12
C ARG A 22 4.06 1.38 6.67
N VAL A 23 3.04 1.72 5.88
CA VAL A 23 3.19 1.94 4.43
C VAL A 23 4.20 3.06 4.14
N ILE A 24 4.15 4.14 4.92
CA ILE A 24 5.07 5.28 4.80
C ILE A 24 6.53 4.86 5.02
N ASP A 25 6.81 4.04 6.03
CA ASP A 25 8.17 3.55 6.30
C ASP A 25 8.69 2.68 5.17
N ALA A 26 7.86 1.74 4.70
CA ALA A 26 8.22 0.82 3.63
C ALA A 26 8.58 1.60 2.35
N LEU A 27 7.72 2.52 1.94
CA LEU A 27 7.91 3.29 0.71
C LEU A 27 9.08 4.27 0.81
N SER A 28 9.23 4.97 1.95
CA SER A 28 10.36 5.89 2.16
C SER A 28 11.70 5.16 2.19
N THR A 29 11.76 3.98 2.82
CA THR A 29 12.95 3.11 2.82
C THR A 29 13.31 2.67 1.41
N MET A 30 12.34 2.19 0.64
CA MET A 30 12.55 1.73 -0.73
C MET A 30 12.88 2.88 -1.70
N ALA A 31 12.36 4.08 -1.45
CA ALA A 31 12.75 5.29 -2.17
C ALA A 31 14.21 5.65 -1.89
N PHE A 32 14.66 5.48 -0.64
CA PHE A 32 16.04 5.77 -0.23
C PHE A 32 17.06 4.72 -0.73
N GLU A 33 16.71 3.43 -0.80
CA GLU A 33 17.63 2.35 -1.22
C GLU A 33 18.04 2.43 -2.71
N GLY A 34 17.39 3.26 -3.52
CA GLY A 34 17.88 3.64 -4.86
C GLY A 34 17.49 2.74 -6.03
N ARG A 35 17.19 1.44 -5.82
CA ARG A 35 16.95 0.48 -6.93
C ARG A 35 15.79 0.85 -7.86
N ARG A 36 14.71 1.39 -7.29
CA ARG A 36 13.51 1.88 -8.01
C ARG A 36 13.05 3.21 -7.41
N GLU A 37 14.01 4.08 -7.12
CA GLU A 37 13.80 5.32 -6.37
C GLU A 37 12.65 6.17 -6.93
N GLU A 38 12.64 6.46 -8.23
CA GLU A 38 11.61 7.33 -8.83
C GLU A 38 10.20 6.77 -8.63
N PHE A 39 10.04 5.45 -8.77
CA PHE A 39 8.78 4.77 -8.56
C PHE A 39 8.34 4.87 -7.10
N PHE A 40 9.21 4.49 -6.15
CA PHE A 40 8.86 4.51 -4.74
C PHE A 40 8.67 5.93 -4.20
N ARG A 41 9.37 6.93 -4.73
CA ARG A 41 9.14 8.34 -4.38
C ARG A 41 7.73 8.80 -4.79
N LYS A 42 7.27 8.40 -5.99
CA LYS A 42 5.89 8.67 -6.44
C LYS A 42 4.87 7.98 -5.55
N GLU A 43 5.10 6.73 -5.18
CA GLU A 43 4.22 6.00 -4.27
C GLU A 43 4.21 6.59 -2.86
N THR A 44 5.35 7.04 -2.32
CA THR A 44 5.41 7.75 -1.03
C THR A 44 4.55 9.02 -1.06
N MET A 45 4.66 9.82 -2.12
CA MET A 45 3.83 11.04 -2.25
C MET A 45 2.34 10.72 -2.36
N ALA A 46 1.98 9.69 -3.13
CA ALA A 46 0.60 9.22 -3.20
C ALA A 46 0.09 8.72 -1.82
N ALA A 47 0.91 8.03 -1.04
CA ALA A 47 0.55 7.59 0.30
C ALA A 47 0.31 8.78 1.26
N LEU A 48 1.16 9.81 1.20
CA LEU A 48 0.96 11.04 1.97
C LEU A 48 -0.32 11.77 1.57
N GLN A 49 -0.65 11.81 0.27
CA GLN A 49 -1.91 12.38 -0.20
C GLN A 49 -3.13 11.60 0.32
N ILE A 50 -3.07 10.27 0.39
CA ILE A 50 -4.15 9.45 0.96
C ILE A 50 -4.40 9.80 2.43
N LEU A 51 -3.33 10.00 3.21
CA LEU A 51 -3.41 10.44 4.60
C LEU A 51 -4.00 11.85 4.72
N ASP A 52 -3.53 12.78 3.89
CA ASP A 52 -4.00 14.18 3.87
C ASP A 52 -5.50 14.27 3.53
N GLN A 53 -5.99 13.39 2.64
CA GLN A 53 -7.41 13.28 2.29
C GLN A 53 -8.27 12.58 3.37
N GLY A 54 -7.66 12.05 4.44
CA GLY A 54 -8.37 11.43 5.56
C GLY A 54 -8.98 10.05 5.25
N HIS A 55 -8.49 9.33 4.23
CA HIS A 55 -9.00 7.98 3.89
C HIS A 55 -8.63 6.93 4.95
N ILE A 56 -7.56 7.17 5.71
CA ILE A 56 -7.07 6.26 6.74
C ILE A 56 -6.23 7.02 7.77
N GLU A 57 -6.33 6.62 9.04
CA GLU A 57 -5.44 7.11 10.10
C GLU A 57 -4.03 6.51 9.96
N LEU A 58 -3.00 7.29 10.28
CA LEU A 58 -1.59 6.87 10.15
C LEU A 58 -1.29 5.54 10.86
N ASP A 59 -1.84 5.34 12.07
CA ASP A 59 -1.63 4.12 12.86
C ASP A 59 -2.23 2.87 12.23
N ASN A 60 -3.28 3.05 11.42
CA ASN A 60 -3.95 1.99 10.69
C ASN A 60 -3.37 1.81 9.29
N PHE A 61 -2.48 2.71 8.84
CA PHE A 61 -1.96 2.69 7.47
C PHE A 61 -0.85 1.65 7.28
N LYS A 62 -1.30 0.39 7.21
CA LYS A 62 -0.46 -0.80 7.13
C LYS A 62 -0.56 -1.50 5.78
N GLY A 63 0.52 -2.17 5.42
CA GLY A 63 0.66 -2.87 4.15
C GLY A 63 1.80 -3.87 4.12
N SER A 64 2.10 -4.33 2.91
CA SER A 64 3.25 -5.19 2.63
C SER A 64 4.56 -4.42 2.80
N TRP A 65 5.67 -5.18 2.84
CA TRP A 65 7.02 -4.62 2.90
C TRP A 65 7.36 -3.72 1.70
N ALA A 66 6.64 -3.85 0.58
CA ALA A 66 6.81 -3.03 -0.62
C ALA A 66 5.81 -1.86 -0.71
N GLY A 67 4.96 -1.69 0.32
CA GLY A 67 3.97 -0.60 0.38
C GLY A 67 2.63 -0.88 -0.31
N ALA A 68 2.32 -2.13 -0.63
CA ALA A 68 0.98 -2.53 -1.09
C ALA A 68 0.00 -2.55 0.09
N MET A 69 -1.17 -1.93 -0.07
CA MET A 69 -2.02 -1.50 1.04
C MET A 69 -3.28 -2.35 1.17
N GLY A 70 -3.68 -2.61 2.42
CA GLY A 70 -4.99 -3.16 2.75
C GLY A 70 -5.30 -4.53 2.13
N GLN A 71 -6.58 -4.79 1.90
CA GLN A 71 -7.06 -6.11 1.49
C GLN A 71 -6.81 -6.42 0.01
N CYS A 72 -6.78 -5.39 -0.83
CA CYS A 72 -6.58 -5.54 -2.28
C CYS A 72 -5.11 -5.43 -2.68
N GLN A 73 -4.19 -5.18 -1.72
CA GLN A 73 -2.76 -4.99 -1.97
C GLN A 73 -2.50 -3.95 -3.08
N PHE A 74 -3.25 -2.85 -3.08
CA PHE A 74 -3.04 -1.78 -4.05
C PHE A 74 -1.84 -0.94 -3.65
N MET A 75 -1.04 -0.55 -4.63
CA MET A 75 -0.10 0.55 -4.45
C MET A 75 -0.87 1.87 -4.21
N PRO A 76 -0.31 2.82 -3.45
CA PRO A 76 -0.93 4.12 -3.22
C PRO A 76 -1.45 4.81 -4.48
N SER A 77 -0.66 4.83 -5.55
CA SER A 77 -1.07 5.47 -6.80
C SER A 77 -2.21 4.76 -7.52
N SER A 78 -2.44 3.48 -7.26
CA SER A 78 -3.59 2.72 -7.77
C SER A 78 -4.86 3.01 -6.97
N PHE A 79 -4.76 3.37 -5.70
CA PHE A 79 -5.91 3.77 -4.89
C PHE A 79 -6.43 5.16 -5.27
N LEU A 80 -5.53 6.08 -5.64
CA LEU A 80 -5.88 7.44 -6.06
C LEU A 80 -6.44 7.55 -7.49
N ARG A 81 -6.44 6.45 -8.26
CA ARG A 81 -6.97 6.39 -9.63
C ARG A 81 -8.33 5.72 -9.65
#